data_AF-A0A1S2M6B0-F1
#
_entry.id   AF-A0A1S2M6B0-F1
#
_cell.length_a   1.000
_cell.length_b   1.000
_cell.length_c   1.000
_cell.angle_alpha   90.00
_cell.angle_beta   90.00
_cell.angle_gamma   90.00
#
_symmetry.space_group_name_H-M   'P 1'
#
loop_
_entity.id
_entity.type
_entity.pdbx_description
1 polymer ?
#
loop_
_entity_poly.entity_id
_entity_poly.type
_entity_poly.pdbx_seq_one_letter_code
_entity_poly.pdbx_strand_id
1 'polypeptide(L)' 'MERVLKRLPLEKLMDLKVDYAFKQLFGNEKNKHITIIFLNAILKRTGDKRIHDICFINTEFSEEHPFMNWR' A
#
# COMPACT_ATOMS: atom_id res chain seq x y z
N MET A 1 0.14 -4.17 -20.64
CA MET A 1 -0.52 -3.85 -19.35
C MET A 1 -0.43 -2.38 -18.95
N GLU A 2 0.09 -1.47 -19.79
CA GLU A 2 0.40 -0.08 -19.41
C GLU A 2 -0.69 0.97 -19.75
N ARG A 3 -1.85 0.53 -20.26
CA ARG A 3 -2.84 1.44 -20.89
C ARG A 3 -4.08 1.73 -20.06
N VAL A 4 -4.22 1.12 -18.88
CA VAL A 4 -5.40 1.31 -18.00
C VAL A 4 -5.29 2.61 -17.21
N LEU A 5 -4.08 2.98 -16.78
CA LEU A 5 -3.86 4.14 -15.89
C LEU A 5 -3.91 5.50 -16.62
N LYS A 6 -3.68 5.54 -17.94
CA LYS A 6 -3.62 6.80 -18.72
C LYS A 6 -5.00 7.43 -19.04
N ARG A 7 -6.11 6.81 -18.61
CA ARG A 7 -7.48 7.26 -18.95
C ARG A 7 -8.29 7.76 -17.76
N LEU A 8 -7.73 7.74 -16.56
CA LEU A 8 -8.42 8.30 -15.39
C LEU A 8 -8.15 9.81 -15.35
N PRO A 9 -9.20 10.67 -15.31
CA PRO A 9 -9.00 12.09 -15.08
C PRO A 9 -8.23 12.28 -13.78
N LEU A 10 -7.17 13.11 -13.78
CA LEU A 10 -6.37 13.42 -12.58
C LEU A 10 -7.25 13.89 -11.41
N GLU A 11 -8.34 14.56 -11.73
CA GLU A 11 -9.40 15.03 -10.82
C GLU A 11 -10.09 13.89 -10.06
N LYS A 12 -10.22 12.70 -10.66
CA LYS A 12 -10.77 11.48 -10.02
C LYS A 12 -9.73 10.71 -9.20
N LEU A 13 -8.44 10.96 -9.42
CA LEU A 13 -7.36 10.33 -8.66
C LEU A 13 -7.11 11.02 -7.30
N MET A 14 -7.57 12.26 -7.14
CA MET A 14 -7.53 13.03 -5.89
C MET A 14 -8.91 13.17 -5.23
N ASP A 15 -9.76 12.15 -5.32
CA ASP A 15 -10.97 12.11 -4.49
C ASP A 15 -10.56 11.69 -3.07
N LEU A 16 -10.70 12.60 -2.11
CA LEU A 16 -10.48 12.35 -0.69
C LEU A 16 -11.22 11.10 -0.18
N LYS A 17 -12.38 10.78 -0.75
CA LYS A 17 -13.13 9.56 -0.41
C LYS A 17 -12.41 8.31 -0.89
N VAL A 18 -11.80 8.35 -2.07
CA VAL A 18 -11.02 7.24 -2.62
C VAL A 18 -9.74 7.07 -1.80
N ASP A 19 -9.03 8.15 -1.48
CA ASP A 19 -7.84 8.09 -0.61
C ASP A 19 -8.18 7.52 0.77
N TYR A 20 -9.25 8.01 1.40
CA TYR A 20 -9.71 7.52 2.70
C TYR A 20 -10.11 6.04 2.65
N ALA A 21 -10.90 5.62 1.67
CA ALA A 21 -11.30 4.23 1.52
C ALA A 21 -10.08 3.32 1.27
N PHE A 22 -9.12 3.80 0.48
CA PHE A 22 -7.87 3.08 0.21
C PHE A 22 -7.04 2.90 1.48
N LYS A 23 -6.85 3.96 2.27
CA LYS A 23 -6.17 3.91 3.58
C LYS A 23 -6.88 2.97 4.56
N GLN A 24 -8.21 2.98 4.60
CA GLN A 24 -8.96 2.09 5.48
C GLN A 24 -8.88 0.62 5.07
N LEU A 25 -8.88 0.35 3.76
CA LEU A 25 -8.79 -1.01 3.25
C LEU A 25 -7.38 -1.59 3.37
N PHE A 26 -6.35 -0.79 3.07
CA PHE A 26 -4.98 -1.29 2.92
C PHE A 26 -4.00 -0.81 3.99
N GLY A 27 -4.27 0.30 4.68
CA GLY A 27 -3.38 0.94 5.65
C GLY A 27 -3.78 0.72 7.11
N ASN A 28 -4.69 -0.21 7.38
CA ASN A 28 -5.18 -0.52 8.72
C ASN A 28 -4.66 -1.89 9.18
N GLU A 29 -4.08 -1.98 10.38
CA GLU A 29 -3.60 -3.23 10.99
C GLU A 29 -4.67 -4.32 11.04
N LYS A 30 -5.96 -3.96 11.23
CA LYS A 30 -7.07 -4.92 11.21
C LYS A 30 -7.24 -5.63 9.86
N ASN A 31 -6.88 -4.93 8.78
CA ASN A 31 -7.02 -5.40 7.39
C ASN A 31 -5.69 -5.84 6.78
N LYS A 32 -4.63 -5.95 7.59
CA LYS A 32 -3.27 -6.32 7.17
C LYS A 32 -3.22 -7.55 6.24
N HIS A 33 -4.04 -8.56 6.52
CA HIS A 33 -4.14 -9.76 5.70
C HIS A 33 -4.60 -9.48 4.25
N ILE A 34 -5.52 -8.54 4.05
CA ILE A 34 -5.99 -8.11 2.73
C ILE A 34 -4.83 -7.45 1.97
N THR A 35 -4.09 -6.57 2.63
CA THR A 35 -2.91 -5.91 2.05
C THR A 35 -1.85 -6.93 1.65
N ILE A 36 -1.57 -7.93 2.49
CA ILE A 36 -0.62 -8.99 2.19
C ILE A 36 -1.06 -9.83 0.98
N ILE A 37 -2.33 -10.20 0.90
CA ILE A 37 -2.89 -10.94 -0.26
C ILE A 37 -2.77 -10.10 -1.53
N PHE A 38 -3.20 -8.84 -1.46
CA PHE A 38 -3.14 -7.90 -2.57
C PHE A 38 -1.71 -7.74 -3.08
N LEU A 39 -0.75 -7.44 -2.20
CA LEU A 39 0.65 -7.26 -2.58
C LEU A 39 1.26 -8.53 -3.19
N ASN A 40 0.99 -9.69 -2.61
CA ASN A 40 1.44 -10.96 -3.20
C ASN A 40 0.86 -11.18 -4.61
N ALA A 41 -0.40 -10.79 -4.85
CA ALA A 41 -1.03 -10.89 -6.15
C ALA A 41 -0.43 -9.92 -7.18
N ILE A 42 -0.28 -8.63 -6.84
CA ILE A 42 0.23 -7.65 -7.81
C ILE A 42 1.71 -7.87 -8.13
N LEU A 43 2.50 -8.25 -7.11
CA LEU A 43 3.94 -8.47 -7.23
C LEU A 43 4.26 -9.89 -7.72
N LYS A 44 3.24 -10.73 -7.94
CA LYS A 44 3.37 -12.14 -8.37
C LYS A 44 4.33 -12.93 -7.47
N ARG A 45 4.27 -12.69 -6.16
CA ARG A 45 5.11 -13.39 -5.17
C ARG A 45 4.45 -14.70 -4.79
N THR A 46 5.15 -15.81 -5.05
CA THR A 46 4.67 -17.19 -4.83
C THR A 46 5.73 -18.02 -4.11
N GLY A 47 5.31 -19.14 -3.51
CA GLY A 47 6.20 -20.01 -2.73
C GLY A 47 6.93 -19.25 -1.62
N ASP A 48 8.22 -19.51 -1.49
CA ASP A 48 9.09 -18.95 -0.44
C ASP A 48 9.29 -17.43 -0.56
N LYS A 49 8.94 -16.84 -1.70
CA LYS A 49 9.05 -15.39 -1.92
C LYS A 49 7.84 -14.61 -1.44
N ARG A 50 6.80 -15.29 -0.92
CA ARG A 50 5.58 -14.65 -0.42
C ARG A 50 5.90 -13.70 0.73
N ILE A 51 5.21 -12.58 0.74
CA ILE A 51 5.16 -11.69 1.88
C ILE A 51 4.28 -12.37 2.92
N HIS A 52 4.83 -12.58 4.12
CA HIS A 52 4.12 -13.17 5.25
C HIS A 52 3.67 -12.11 6.26
N ASP A 53 4.38 -10.99 6.32
CA ASP A 53 4.08 -9.91 7.23
C ASP A 53 4.52 -8.56 6.67
N ILE A 54 3.91 -7.48 7.17
CA ILE A 54 4.21 -6.08 6.81
C ILE A 54 4.10 -5.19 8.07
N CYS A 55 4.63 -3.98 8.06
CA CYS A 55 4.35 -2.98 9.10
C CYS A 55 3.93 -1.68 8.43
N PHE A 56 2.88 -1.04 8.94
CA PHE A 56 2.49 0.29 8.46
C PHE A 56 3.30 1.36 9.18
N ILE A 57 4.05 2.14 8.41
CA ILE A 57 4.79 3.31 8.91
C ILE A 57 3.89 4.52 8.65
N ASN A 58 3.51 5.23 9.72
CA ASN A 58 2.73 6.45 9.58
C ASN A 58 3.61 7.60 9.10
N THR A 59 3.51 7.94 7.82
CA THR A 59 4.28 9.03 7.21
C THR A 59 3.62 10.40 7.35
N GLU A 60 2.36 10.48 7.78
CA GLU A 60 1.62 11.74 7.91
C GLU A 60 2.08 12.57 9.13
N PHE A 61 2.67 11.92 10.13
CA PHE A 61 3.23 12.55 11.34
C PHE A 61 4.73 12.31 11.49
N SER A 62 5.41 11.86 10.43
CA SER A 62 6.85 11.64 10.43
C SER A 62 7.59 12.97 10.32
N GLU A 63 7.81 13.65 11.45
CA GLU A 63 8.96 14.54 11.59
C GLU A 63 10.22 13.70 11.37
N GLU A 64 10.80 13.86 10.18
CA GLU A 64 12.15 13.45 9.80
C GLU A 64 12.48 11.95 9.90
N HIS A 65 12.75 11.35 8.74
CA HIS A 65 13.29 10.00 8.56
C HIS A 65 14.28 9.59 9.69
N PRO A 66 13.93 8.63 10.57
CA PRO A 66 14.94 7.93 11.31
C PRO A 66 15.58 6.94 10.35
N PHE A 67 16.85 7.20 10.00
CA PHE A 67 17.73 6.21 9.40
C PHE A 67 17.64 4.91 10.18
N MET A 68 16.96 3.89 9.63
CA MET A 68 17.00 2.54 10.19
C MET A 68 18.38 1.94 9.92
N ASN A 69 19.23 1.95 10.95
CA ASN A 69 20.37 1.06 11.05
C ASN A 69 19.86 -0.36 11.32
N TRP A 70 19.85 -1.19 10.26
CA TRP A 70 19.72 -2.63 10.41
C TRP A 70 21.09 -3.23 10.74
N ARG A 71 21.24 -3.75 11.95
CA ARG A 71 22.20 -4.83 12.27
C ARG A 71 21.49 -6.16 12.12
#